data_AF-A0A6C0DK31-F1
#
_entry.id   AF-A0A6C0DK31-F1
#
_cell.length_a   1.000
_cell.length_b   1.000
_cell.length_c   1.000
_cell.angle_alpha   90.00
_cell.angle_beta   90.00
_cell.angle_gamma   90.00
#
_symmetry.space_group_name_H-M   'P 1'
#
loop_
_entity.id
_entity.type
_entity.pdbx_description
1 polymer ?
#
loop_
_entity_poly.entity_id
_entity_poly.type
_entity_poly.pdbx_seq_one_letter_code
_entity_poly.pdbx_strand_id
1 'polypeptide(L)'
;MPKKKSIPKILKDLTWQRWIGDDIAKTKCLCCGINEIKMNSFHCGHVISEADGGPTTVDNLRPVCATCNLSMRTQNMEVFKGQHGLGLTPNSFRIEDGHIRASTRLGSTDLSISVPISTVVQTVRSLF
;
A
#
# COMPACT_ATOMS: atom_id res chain seq x y z
N MET A 1 -7.87 17.21 23.59
CA MET A 1 -7.08 16.51 22.56
C MET A 1 -6.32 17.55 21.75
N PRO A 2 -5.02 17.38 21.48
CA PRO A 2 -4.27 18.31 20.64
C PRO A 2 -4.90 18.40 19.24
N LYS A 3 -4.97 19.60 18.67
CA LYS A 3 -5.38 19.75 17.26
C LYS A 3 -4.33 19.07 16.39
N LYS A 4 -4.78 18.17 15.51
CA LYS A 4 -3.92 17.50 14.55
C LYS A 4 -3.25 18.55 13.65
N LYS A 5 -1.93 18.45 13.46
CA LYS A 5 -1.22 19.37 12.57
C LYS A 5 -1.69 19.13 11.14
N SER A 6 -2.01 20.21 10.43
CA SER A 6 -2.35 20.10 9.01
C SER A 6 -1.11 19.71 8.22
N ILE A 7 -1.24 18.76 7.30
CA ILE A 7 -0.17 18.41 6.37
C ILE A 7 0.03 19.60 5.41
N PRO A 8 1.22 20.23 5.37
CA PRO A 8 1.52 21.32 4.45
C PRO A 8 1.25 20.94 2.99
N LYS A 9 0.80 21.90 2.17
CA LYS A 9 0.48 21.67 0.75
C LYS A 9 1.67 21.07 -0.01
N ILE A 10 2.88 21.60 0.23
CA ILE A 10 4.10 21.11 -0.41
C ILE A 10 4.34 19.61 -0.17
N LEU A 11 4.07 19.10 1.04
CA LEU A 11 4.19 17.67 1.32
C LEU A 11 3.12 16.86 0.59
N LYS A 12 1.91 17.40 0.41
CA LYS A 12 0.87 16.72 -0.37
C LYS A 12 1.30 16.59 -1.83
N ASP A 13 1.76 17.68 -2.44
CA ASP A 13 2.21 17.69 -3.84
C ASP A 13 3.39 16.72 -4.04
N LEU A 14 4.39 16.76 -3.15
CA LEU A 14 5.54 15.84 -3.18
C LEU A 14 5.14 14.39 -2.94
N THR A 15 4.13 14.13 -2.11
CA THR A 15 3.58 12.78 -1.89
C THR A 15 2.95 12.24 -3.17
N TRP A 16 2.23 13.07 -3.93
CA TRP A 16 1.71 12.66 -5.24
C TRP A 16 2.85 12.34 -6.21
N GLN A 17 3.80 13.26 -6.37
CA GLN A 17 4.93 13.10 -7.29
C GLN A 17 5.76 11.84 -6.95
N ARG A 18 6.03 11.59 -5.66
CA ARG A 18 6.84 10.44 -5.22
C ARG A 18 6.21 9.09 -5.51
N TRP A 19 4.90 8.96 -5.25
CA TRP A 19 4.21 7.67 -5.24
C TRP A 19 3.40 7.39 -6.51
N ILE A 20 3.14 8.41 -7.31
CA ILE A 20 2.33 8.29 -8.52
C ILE A 20 3.14 8.79 -9.71
N GLY A 21 3.61 10.03 -9.68
CA GLY A 21 4.25 10.70 -10.81
C GLY A 21 3.58 12.05 -11.08
N ASP A 22 4.34 13.04 -11.55
CA ASP A 22 3.86 14.39 -11.85
C ASP A 22 3.10 14.50 -13.19
N ASP A 23 3.27 13.52 -14.07
CA ASP A 23 2.60 13.38 -15.36
C ASP A 23 1.24 12.64 -15.27
N ILE A 24 0.92 12.04 -14.12
CA ILE A 24 -0.29 11.25 -13.92
C ILE A 24 -1.34 12.07 -13.16
N ALA A 25 -2.45 12.39 -13.84
CA ALA A 25 -3.52 13.22 -13.28
C ALA A 25 -4.46 12.48 -12.30
N LYS A 26 -4.57 11.15 -12.44
CA LYS A 26 -5.48 10.31 -11.64
C LYS A 26 -4.98 8.88 -11.52
N THR A 27 -5.31 8.23 -10.40
CA THR A 27 -4.96 6.84 -10.13
C THR A 27 -5.96 6.20 -9.17
N LYS A 28 -5.79 4.92 -8.87
CA LYS A 28 -6.50 4.25 -7.78
C LYS A 28 -5.86 4.60 -6.43
N CYS A 29 -6.69 4.72 -5.39
CA CYS A 29 -6.27 4.91 -4.01
C CYS A 29 -5.21 3.87 -3.61
N LEU A 30 -4.06 4.30 -3.08
CA LEU A 30 -2.98 3.38 -2.71
C LEU A 30 -3.27 2.53 -1.48
N CYS A 31 -4.35 2.83 -0.75
CA CYS A 31 -4.84 1.98 0.33
C CYS A 31 -5.79 0.90 -0.21
N CYS A 32 -6.95 1.27 -0.77
CA CYS A 32 -7.93 0.28 -1.19
C CYS A 32 -7.70 -0.33 -2.58
N GLY A 33 -7.02 0.36 -3.49
CA GLY A 33 -6.92 -0.03 -4.90
C GLY A 33 -8.22 0.14 -5.71
N ILE A 34 -9.30 0.65 -5.10
CA ILE A 34 -10.66 0.64 -5.69
C ILE A 34 -11.10 2.04 -6.15
N ASN A 35 -11.08 3.01 -5.23
CA ASN A 35 -11.57 4.37 -5.49
C ASN A 35 -10.58 5.15 -6.36
N GLU A 36 -11.08 5.89 -7.35
CA GLU A 36 -10.25 6.84 -8.11
C GLU A 36 -9.93 8.07 -7.23
N ILE A 37 -8.68 8.51 -7.28
CA ILE A 37 -8.19 9.76 -6.68
C ILE A 37 -7.51 10.58 -7.77
N LYS A 38 -7.53 11.90 -7.62
CA LYS A 38 -6.95 12.85 -8.59
C LYS A 38 -5.89 13.69 -7.93
N MET A 39 -4.94 14.21 -8.71
CA MET A 39 -3.86 15.06 -8.19
C MET A 39 -4.36 16.27 -7.40
N ASN A 40 -5.54 16.80 -7.74
CA ASN A 40 -6.18 17.90 -7.04
C ASN A 40 -7.27 17.46 -6.03
N SER A 41 -7.51 16.15 -5.89
CA SER A 41 -8.58 15.60 -5.05
C SER A 41 -8.16 14.24 -4.47
N PHE A 42 -7.39 14.30 -3.38
CA PHE A 42 -6.95 13.14 -2.62
C PHE A 42 -6.67 13.51 -1.15
N HIS A 43 -6.59 12.51 -0.29
CA HIS A 43 -6.13 12.64 1.09
C HIS A 43 -4.70 12.08 1.22
N CYS A 44 -3.92 12.63 2.15
CA CYS A 44 -2.63 12.07 2.54
C CYS A 44 -2.83 11.19 3.79
N GLY A 45 -2.87 9.88 3.59
CA GLY A 45 -2.93 8.90 4.68
C GLY A 45 -1.53 8.57 5.16
N HIS A 46 -1.34 8.41 6.47
CA HIS A 46 -0.08 7.94 7.03
C HIS A 46 0.00 6.41 6.97
N VAL A 47 1.16 5.85 6.64
CA VAL A 47 1.40 4.40 6.75
C VAL A 47 1.52 4.01 8.21
N ILE A 48 2.39 4.68 8.96
CA ILE A 48 2.44 4.63 10.43
C ILE A 48 1.76 5.87 10.96
N SER A 49 0.75 5.72 11.82
CA SER A 49 -0.03 6.85 12.30
C SER A 49 0.80 7.81 13.17
N GLU A 50 0.44 9.09 13.18
CA GLU A 50 1.05 10.09 14.08
C GLU A 50 0.89 9.69 15.56
N ALA A 51 -0.22 9.02 15.91
CA ALA A 51 -0.47 8.53 17.27
C ALA A 51 0.52 7.43 17.69
N ASP A 52 1.02 6.66 16.72
CA ASP A 52 2.04 5.62 16.91
C ASP A 52 3.47 6.14 16.59
N GLY A 53 3.67 7.46 16.58
CA GLY A 53 4.98 8.09 16.34
C GLY A 53 5.40 8.18 14.87
N GLY A 54 4.48 7.93 13.93
CA GLY A 54 4.76 8.04 12.50
C GLY A 54 5.04 9.48 12.06
N PRO A 55 6.15 9.75 11.36
CA PRO A 55 6.52 11.10 10.98
C PRO A 55 5.65 11.62 9.81
N THR A 56 5.42 12.93 9.75
CA THR A 56 4.77 13.58 8.59
C THR A 56 5.79 13.85 7.49
N THR A 57 6.26 12.79 6.83
CA THR A 57 7.23 12.84 5.72
C THR A 57 6.65 12.19 4.48
N VAL A 58 7.16 12.56 3.31
CA VAL A 58 6.73 12.02 2.00
C VAL A 58 6.80 10.47 1.97
N ASP A 59 7.81 9.89 2.62
CA ASP A 59 7.99 8.43 2.66
C ASP A 59 6.95 7.71 3.54
N ASN A 60 6.40 8.38 4.55
CA ASN A 60 5.36 7.82 5.41
C ASN A 60 3.93 8.18 4.95
N LEU A 61 3.77 9.08 3.98
CA LEU A 61 2.46 9.47 3.44
C LEU A 61 2.14 8.70 2.15
N ARG A 62 0.86 8.42 1.93
CA ARG A 62 0.34 7.87 0.65
C ARG A 62 -0.88 8.66 0.18
N PRO A 63 -1.02 8.88 -1.14
CA PRO A 63 -2.27 9.34 -1.72
C PRO A 63 -3.38 8.29 -1.55
N VAL A 64 -4.45 8.66 -0.85
CA VAL A 64 -5.58 7.78 -0.55
C VAL A 64 -6.92 8.50 -0.71
N CYS A 65 -8.01 7.75 -0.79
CA CYS A 65 -9.36 8.32 -0.79
C CYS A 65 -9.79 8.73 0.63
N ALA A 66 -10.78 9.62 0.73
CA ALA A 66 -11.33 10.07 2.01
C ALA A 66 -11.83 8.91 2.88
N THR A 67 -12.54 7.95 2.27
CA THR A 67 -13.08 6.77 2.96
C THR A 67 -11.98 5.99 3.67
N CYS A 68 -10.91 5.59 2.96
CA CYS A 68 -9.79 4.88 3.57
C CYS A 68 -9.14 5.69 4.69
N ASN A 69 -8.87 6.98 4.46
CA ASN A 69 -8.22 7.83 5.45
C ASN A 69 -9.05 7.98 6.74
N LEU A 70 -10.38 8.02 6.63
CA LEU A 70 -11.28 8.14 7.79
C LEU A 70 -11.52 6.79 8.48
N SER A 71 -11.59 5.69 7.73
CA SER A 71 -11.78 4.34 8.28
C SER A 71 -10.54 3.83 9.02
N MET A 72 -9.35 4.08 8.48
CA MET A 72 -8.08 3.61 9.03
C MET A 72 -7.73 4.25 10.38
N ARG A 73 -8.16 5.49 10.63
CA ARG A 73 -7.90 6.24 11.88
C ARG A 73 -6.42 6.25 12.28
N THR A 74 -6.06 5.60 13.39
CA THR A 74 -4.70 5.48 13.92
C THR A 74 -4.05 4.15 13.56
N GLN A 75 -4.74 3.28 12.83
CA GLN A 75 -4.17 1.98 12.46
C GLN A 75 -3.08 2.15 11.39
N ASN A 76 -2.06 1.29 11.44
CA ASN A 76 -1.08 1.17 10.36
C ASN A 76 -1.77 0.75 9.04
N MET A 77 -1.42 1.42 7.93
CA MET A 77 -2.07 1.23 6.63
C MET A 77 -1.96 -0.19 6.09
N GLU A 78 -0.81 -0.84 6.22
CA GLU A 78 -0.62 -2.20 5.69
C GLU A 78 -1.41 -3.22 6.52
N VAL A 79 -1.50 -3.00 7.84
CA VAL A 79 -2.36 -3.83 8.71
C VAL A 79 -3.83 -3.65 8.33
N PHE A 80 -4.28 -2.40 8.17
CA PHE A 80 -5.66 -2.11 7.74
C PHE A 80 -5.97 -2.76 6.37
N LYS A 81 -5.01 -2.72 5.44
CA LYS A 81 -5.15 -3.36 4.13
C LYS A 81 -5.31 -4.87 4.26
N GLY A 82 -4.43 -5.52 5.02
CA GLY A 82 -4.47 -6.96 5.25
C GLY A 82 -5.76 -7.44 5.89
N GLN A 83 -6.24 -6.75 6.94
CA GLN A 83 -7.46 -7.11 7.66
C GLN A 83 -8.74 -7.04 6.81
N HIS A 84 -8.75 -6.18 5.79
CA HIS A 84 -9.92 -5.94 4.94
C HIS A 84 -9.74 -6.43 3.50
N GLY A 85 -8.67 -7.16 3.18
CA GLY A 85 -8.40 -7.65 1.83
C GLY A 85 -8.21 -6.53 0.79
N LEU A 86 -7.69 -5.38 1.21
CA LEU A 86 -7.55 -4.18 0.39
C LEU A 86 -6.14 -4.05 -0.22
N GLY A 87 -6.04 -3.30 -1.33
CA GLY A 87 -4.74 -2.98 -1.93
C GLY A 87 -3.95 -4.19 -2.41
N LEU A 88 -4.64 -5.32 -2.61
CA LEU A 88 -4.14 -6.45 -3.36
C LEU A 88 -4.03 -6.00 -4.81
N THR A 89 -2.82 -5.72 -5.25
CA THR A 89 -2.55 -5.70 -6.69
C THR A 89 -2.84 -7.10 -7.22
N PRO A 90 -3.44 -7.23 -8.42
CA PRO A 90 -3.67 -8.53 -9.04
C PRO A 90 -2.38 -9.37 -9.03
N ASN A 91 -1.23 -8.69 -9.14
CA ASN A 91 0.08 -9.28 -9.07
C ASN A 91 0.69 -9.01 -7.68
N SER A 92 0.83 -10.04 -6.86
CA SER A 92 1.42 -9.94 -5.51
C SER A 92 2.45 -11.04 -5.29
N PHE A 93 3.47 -10.74 -4.48
CA PHE A 93 4.48 -11.68 -4.04
C PHE A 93 4.73 -11.47 -2.55
N ARG A 94 4.64 -12.53 -1.74
CA ARG A 94 4.78 -12.47 -0.28
C ARG A 94 5.51 -13.71 0.24
N ILE A 95 6.23 -13.55 1.34
CA ILE A 95 6.83 -14.65 2.10
C ILE A 95 6.18 -14.65 3.48
N GLU A 96 5.40 -15.68 3.78
CA GLU A 96 4.66 -15.81 5.05
C GLU A 96 4.48 -17.30 5.40
N ASP A 97 4.42 -17.62 6.68
CA ASP A 97 4.20 -18.99 7.19
C ASP A 97 5.10 -20.06 6.56
N GLY A 98 6.38 -19.73 6.34
CA GLY A 98 7.35 -20.64 5.74
C GLY A 98 7.14 -20.91 4.24
N HIS A 99 6.28 -20.14 3.57
CA HIS A 99 5.95 -20.27 2.16
C HIS A 99 6.26 -18.99 1.37
N ILE A 100 6.66 -19.16 0.12
CA ILE A 100 6.69 -18.12 -0.90
C ILE A 100 5.36 -18.21 -1.66
N ARG A 101 4.56 -17.15 -1.58
CA ARG A 101 3.27 -17.05 -2.25
C ARG A 101 3.34 -15.99 -3.33
N ALA A 102 2.79 -16.29 -4.49
CA ALA A 102 2.60 -15.31 -5.54
C ALA A 102 1.19 -15.43 -6.11
N SER A 103 0.57 -14.29 -6.41
CA SER A 103 -0.69 -14.24 -7.14
C SER A 103 -0.53 -13.33 -8.36
N THR A 104 -1.23 -13.62 -9.44
CA THR A 104 -1.31 -12.77 -10.63
C THR A 104 -2.70 -12.88 -11.23
N ARG A 105 -3.18 -11.82 -11.89
CA ARG A 105 -4.38 -11.91 -12.74
C ARG A 105 -3.94 -11.99 -14.19
N LEU A 106 -4.40 -13.02 -14.90
CA LEU A 106 -4.21 -13.17 -16.35
C LEU A 106 -5.58 -13.12 -17.03
N GLY A 107 -5.87 -12.00 -17.70
CA GLY A 107 -7.21 -11.74 -18.25
C GLY A 107 -8.26 -11.68 -17.13
N SER A 108 -9.23 -12.60 -17.16
CA SER A 108 -10.26 -12.76 -16.13
C SER A 108 -9.93 -13.83 -15.08
N THR A 109 -8.79 -14.50 -15.18
CA THR A 109 -8.40 -15.59 -14.28
C THR A 109 -7.42 -15.12 -13.22
N ASP A 110 -7.72 -15.42 -11.96
CA ASP A 110 -6.78 -15.25 -10.85
C ASP A 110 -5.95 -16.53 -10.68
N LEU A 111 -4.63 -16.40 -10.79
CA LEU A 111 -3.66 -17.47 -10.59
C LEU A 111 -2.94 -17.23 -9.27
N SER A 112 -2.71 -18.29 -8.49
CA SER A 112 -1.88 -18.22 -7.29
C SER A 112 -1.03 -19.47 -7.13
N ILE A 113 0.19 -19.27 -6.61
CA ILE A 113 1.12 -20.33 -6.23
C ILE A 113 1.52 -20.15 -4.77
N SER A 114 1.81 -21.27 -4.10
CA SER A 114 2.34 -21.32 -2.74
C SER A 114 3.39 -22.41 -2.69
N VAL A 115 4.65 -22.04 -2.50
CA VAL A 115 5.78 -22.96 -2.51
C VAL A 115 6.48 -22.92 -1.15
N PRO A 116 6.73 -24.06 -0.47
CA PRO A 116 7.50 -24.08 0.76
C PRO A 116 8.91 -23.52 0.53
N ILE A 117 9.39 -22.69 1.46
CA ILE A 117 10.73 -22.11 1.39
C ILE A 117 11.80 -23.23 1.36
N SER A 118 11.57 -24.33 2.09
CA SER A 118 12.47 -25.49 2.09
C SER A 118 12.69 -26.07 0.69
N THR A 119 11.63 -26.21 -0.11
CA THR A 119 11.70 -26.70 -1.48
C THR A 119 12.51 -25.75 -2.37
N VAL A 120 12.29 -24.44 -2.23
CA VAL A 120 13.04 -23.43 -2.99
C VAL A 120 14.53 -23.48 -2.64
N VAL A 121 14.85 -23.53 -1.34
CA VAL A 121 16.23 -23.62 -0.86
C VAL A 121 16.93 -24.89 -1.36
N GLN A 122 16.26 -26.04 -1.31
CA GLN A 122 16.80 -27.30 -1.84
C GLN A 122 17.07 -27.21 -3.35
N THR A 123 16.13 -26.65 -4.11
CA THR A 123 16.27 -26.49 -5.56
C THR A 123 17.45 -25.58 -5.90
N VAL A 124 17.56 -24.41 -5.26
CA VAL A 124 18.68 -23.48 -5.47
C VAL A 124 20.01 -24.14 -5.11
N ARG A 125 20.08 -24.85 -4.00
CA ARG A 125 21.30 -25.59 -3.60
C ARG A 125 21.68 -26.72 -4.54
N SER A 126 20.74 -27.28 -5.29
CA SER A 126 21.04 -28.30 -6.32
C SER A 126 21.53 -27.73 -7.64
N LEU A 127 21.40 -26.41 -7.85
CA LEU A 127 21.82 -25.71 -9.07
C LEU A 127 23.26 -25.19 -8.99
N PHE A 128 23.88 -25.24 -7.81
CA PHE A 128 25.26 -24.80 -7.53
C PHE A 128 26.01 -25.90 -6.77
#